data_AF-A0A5E3X954-F1
#
_entry.id   AF-A0A5E3X954-F1
#
_cell.length_a   1.000
_cell.length_b   1.000
_cell.length_c   1.000
_cell.angle_alpha   90.00
_cell.angle_beta   90.00
_cell.angle_gamma   90.00
#
_symmetry.space_group_name_H-M   'P 1'
#
loop_
_entity.id
_entity.type
_entity.pdbx_description
1 polymer ?
#
loop_
_entity_poly.entity_id
_entity_poly.type
_entity_poly.pdbx_seq_one_letter_code
_entity_poly.pdbx_strand_id
1 'polypeptide(L)'
;MASAAGKAAKRLVVRFDKKMALDPVLTGRPPLYESPRPWWIKYSWLFAGASLFSSFTMAEASWTQWKRAADPSDPEDAKTGEEWLPQPTWMRAGLGGFQICAGLGLTALIIALQSRVVRRIRVLPPGTAPTLGNGAEKRLLIQSALDYSRASLVPFSAARLYPGRDETELVINADGFRGNLWLGTKKAVVDGESGKTPGEVREALMAVWGIKKGDPVQIPSASSASSKSAT
;
A
#
# COMPACT_ATOMS: atom_id res chain seq x y z
N MET A 1 -12.21 8.73 -40.93
CA MET A 1 -13.13 8.97 -39.80
C MET A 1 -13.02 7.78 -38.84
N ALA A 2 -12.11 7.86 -37.86
CA ALA A 2 -11.88 6.80 -36.89
C ALA A 2 -12.67 7.10 -35.61
N SER A 3 -13.44 6.11 -35.18
CA SER A 3 -14.41 6.17 -34.08
C SER A 3 -13.82 6.74 -32.78
N ALA A 4 -14.35 7.88 -32.33
CA ALA A 4 -14.05 8.50 -31.05
C ALA A 4 -14.73 7.80 -29.85
N ALA A 5 -15.42 6.68 -30.06
CA ALA A 5 -16.18 5.98 -29.02
C ALA A 5 -15.31 5.14 -28.05
N GLY A 6 -13.99 5.04 -28.26
CA GLY A 6 -13.11 4.16 -27.48
C GLY A 6 -12.50 4.74 -26.19
N LYS A 7 -12.71 6.02 -25.86
CA LYS A 7 -11.90 6.71 -24.81
C LYS A 7 -12.58 6.96 -23.47
N ALA A 8 -13.82 6.50 -23.26
CA ALA A 8 -14.57 6.83 -22.05
C ALA A 8 -15.23 5.62 -21.37
N ALA A 9 -14.63 4.43 -21.46
CA ALA A 9 -14.89 3.39 -20.47
C ALA A 9 -14.29 3.87 -19.14
N LYS A 10 -15.06 4.69 -18.42
CA LYS A 10 -14.75 5.17 -17.07
C LYS A 10 -14.37 3.95 -16.24
N ARG A 11 -13.07 3.85 -15.95
CA ARG A 11 -12.44 2.93 -14.98
C ARG A 11 -13.10 3.12 -13.63
N LEU A 12 -14.22 2.44 -13.42
CA LEU A 12 -14.97 2.53 -12.19
C LEU A 12 -14.42 1.47 -11.25
N VAL A 13 -13.34 1.82 -10.55
CA VAL A 13 -12.99 1.13 -9.31
C VAL A 13 -14.09 1.48 -8.33
N VAL A 14 -15.11 0.63 -8.27
CA VAL A 14 -16.12 0.77 -7.23
C VAL A 14 -15.42 0.40 -5.92
N ARG A 15 -15.19 1.41 -5.08
CA ARG A 15 -14.77 1.19 -3.69
C ARG A 15 -16.02 0.99 -2.86
N PHE A 16 -16.18 -0.20 -2.30
CA PHE A 16 -17.33 -0.50 -1.46
C PHE A 16 -17.03 -0.12 -0.02
N ASP A 17 -17.99 0.56 0.62
CA ASP A 17 -17.93 0.89 2.04
C ASP A 17 -18.57 -0.22 2.89
N LYS A 18 -18.21 -0.22 4.19
CA LYS A 18 -18.42 -1.19 5.30
C LYS A 18 -19.67 -2.09 5.34
N LYS A 19 -20.70 -1.87 4.54
CA LYS A 19 -22.03 -2.49 4.69
C LYS A 19 -22.41 -3.50 3.60
N MET A 20 -21.56 -3.74 2.60
CA MET A 20 -21.70 -5.00 1.88
C MET A 20 -21.15 -6.11 2.78
N ALA A 21 -22.02 -6.61 3.66
CA ALA A 21 -22.00 -8.03 3.98
C ALA A 21 -21.75 -8.73 2.65
N LEU A 22 -20.61 -9.41 2.50
CA LEU A 22 -20.34 -10.18 1.30
C LEU A 22 -21.63 -10.95 1.04
N ASP A 23 -22.24 -10.68 -0.11
CA ASP A 23 -23.51 -11.28 -0.51
C ASP A 23 -23.47 -12.75 -0.08
N PRO A 24 -24.46 -13.31 0.63
CA PRO A 24 -24.39 -14.67 1.18
C PRO A 24 -23.91 -15.70 0.15
N VAL A 25 -24.21 -15.48 -1.14
CA VAL A 25 -23.69 -16.23 -2.29
C VAL A 25 -22.15 -16.25 -2.35
N LEU A 26 -21.50 -15.12 -2.07
CA LEU A 26 -20.04 -15.00 -1.96
C LEU A 26 -19.49 -15.72 -0.73
N THR A 27 -20.22 -15.72 0.39
CA THR A 27 -19.76 -16.40 1.62
C THR A 27 -19.78 -17.93 1.51
N GLY A 28 -20.61 -18.49 0.64
CA GLY A 28 -20.71 -19.94 0.42
C GLY A 28 -19.54 -20.58 -0.33
N ARG A 29 -18.64 -19.80 -0.95
CA ARG A 29 -17.44 -20.32 -1.61
C ARG A 29 -16.17 -19.85 -0.89
N PRO A 30 -15.17 -20.74 -0.70
CA PRO A 30 -13.90 -20.33 -0.15
C PRO A 30 -13.25 -19.28 -1.07
N PRO A 31 -12.46 -18.34 -0.50
CA PRO A 31 -11.69 -17.42 -1.32
C PRO A 31 -10.66 -18.19 -2.17
N LEU A 32 -10.43 -17.71 -3.39
CA LEU A 32 -9.39 -18.24 -4.26
C LEU A 32 -8.03 -18.19 -3.56
N TYR A 33 -7.75 -17.08 -2.88
CA TYR A 33 -6.52 -16.88 -2.14
C TYR A 33 -6.81 -16.16 -0.83
N GLU A 34 -6.22 -16.67 0.24
CA GLU A 34 -6.16 -16.01 1.54
C GLU A 34 -4.76 -16.17 2.14
N SER A 35 -4.18 -15.07 2.60
CA SER A 35 -2.89 -15.08 3.29
C SER A 35 -3.03 -14.57 4.73
N PRO A 36 -2.26 -15.11 5.69
CA PRO A 36 -2.20 -14.52 7.03
C PRO A 36 -1.61 -13.11 6.95
N ARG A 37 -2.00 -12.25 7.90
CA ARG A 37 -1.38 -10.92 8.02
C ARG A 37 0.12 -11.09 8.27
N PRO A 38 0.99 -10.44 7.47
CA PRO A 38 2.39 -10.30 7.84
C PRO A 38 2.51 -9.75 9.26
N TRP A 39 3.45 -10.28 10.03
CA TRP A 39 3.59 -9.95 11.45
C TRP A 39 3.80 -8.43 11.66
N TRP A 40 4.55 -7.76 10.77
CA TRP A 40 4.83 -6.34 10.87
C TRP A 40 3.58 -5.46 10.73
N ILE A 41 2.56 -5.91 9.99
CA ILE A 41 1.29 -5.18 9.85
C ILE A 41 0.58 -5.09 11.20
N LYS A 42 0.69 -6.11 12.05
CA LYS A 42 0.10 -6.10 13.40
C LYS A 42 0.66 -4.95 14.25
N TYR A 43 1.94 -4.62 14.07
CA TYR A 43 2.64 -3.58 14.81
C TYR A 43 2.72 -2.25 14.05
N SER A 44 2.15 -2.17 12.85
CA SER A 44 2.26 -0.97 12.02
C SER A 44 1.65 0.28 12.67
N TRP A 45 0.54 0.13 13.39
CA TRP A 45 -0.05 1.22 14.17
C TRP A 45 0.81 1.63 15.36
N LEU A 46 1.50 0.66 15.98
CA LEU A 46 2.46 0.95 17.03
C LEU A 46 3.66 1.71 16.46
N PHE A 47 4.20 1.30 15.30
CA PHE A 47 5.29 2.01 14.64
C PHE A 47 4.88 3.41 14.16
N ALA A 48 3.66 3.57 13.63
CA ALA A 48 3.10 4.88 13.30
C ALA A 48 2.99 5.78 14.54
N GLY A 49 2.40 5.26 15.63
CA GLY A 49 2.29 5.99 16.89
C GLY A 49 3.65 6.37 17.47
N ALA A 50 4.60 5.43 17.51
CA ALA A 50 5.96 5.66 17.98
C ALA A 50 6.70 6.70 17.12
N SER A 51 6.51 6.68 15.79
CA SER A 51 7.09 7.67 14.88
C SER A 51 6.55 9.08 15.15
N LEU A 52 5.24 9.22 15.34
CA LEU A 52 4.63 10.50 15.68
C LEU A 52 5.11 10.99 17.04
N PHE A 53 5.05 10.13 18.06
CA PHE A 53 5.51 10.45 19.41
C PHE A 53 6.96 10.91 19.42
N SER A 54 7.87 10.13 18.81
CA SER A 54 9.28 10.50 18.70
C SER A 54 9.47 11.82 17.97
N SER A 55 8.70 12.09 16.91
CA SER A 55 8.83 13.33 16.14
C SER A 55 8.35 14.54 16.93
N PHE A 56 7.29 14.42 17.72
CA PHE A 56 6.83 15.47 18.63
C PHE A 56 7.85 15.73 19.75
N THR A 57 8.38 14.69 20.38
CA THR A 57 9.42 14.83 21.42
C THR A 57 10.69 15.48 20.87
N MET A 58 11.12 15.09 19.67
CA MET A 58 12.28 15.73 19.03
C MET A 58 11.99 17.19 18.66
N ALA A 59 10.78 17.52 18.22
CA ALA A 59 10.40 18.88 17.90
C ALA A 59 10.39 19.77 19.15
N GLU A 60 9.86 19.25 20.26
CA GLU A 60 9.89 19.93 21.56
C GLU A 60 11.32 20.11 22.09
N ALA A 61 12.17 19.08 21.99
CA ALA A 61 13.58 19.16 22.35
C ALA A 61 14.32 20.18 21.47
N SER A 62 14.04 20.21 20.17
CA SER A 62 14.62 21.20 19.24
C SER A 62 14.15 22.63 19.56
N TRP A 63 12.96 22.78 20.13
CA TRP A 63 12.45 24.09 20.54
C TRP A 63 13.08 24.60 21.84
N THR A 64 13.29 23.71 22.81
CA THR A 64 13.67 24.05 24.20
C THR A 64 15.16 23.87 24.49
N GLN A 65 15.79 22.85 23.92
CA GLN A 65 17.17 22.45 24.22
C GLN A 65 18.18 22.88 23.15
N TRP A 66 17.72 23.24 21.94
CA TRP A 66 18.64 23.68 20.89
C TRP A 66 19.11 25.13 21.14
N LYS A 67 20.28 25.23 21.76
CA LYS A 67 20.91 26.48 22.19
C LYS A 67 22.25 26.68 21.47
N ARG A 68 22.74 27.92 21.45
CA ARG A 68 24.08 28.32 21.02
C ARG A 68 24.79 29.00 22.19
N ALA A 69 26.11 28.92 22.22
CA ALA A 69 26.89 29.77 23.10
C ALA A 69 26.64 31.25 22.71
N ALA A 70 26.50 32.12 23.70
CA ALA A 70 26.49 33.57 23.47
C ALA A 70 27.82 33.98 22.80
N ASP A 71 27.74 34.89 21.82
CA ASP A 71 28.94 35.51 21.28
C ASP A 71 29.55 36.36 22.40
N PRO A 72 30.81 36.12 22.82
CA PRO A 72 31.40 36.84 23.92
C PRO A 72 31.50 38.32 23.56
N SER A 73 30.73 39.16 24.26
CA SER A 73 30.78 40.62 24.12
C SER A 73 32.09 41.19 24.65
N ASP A 74 32.68 40.56 25.67
CA ASP A 74 33.97 40.91 26.25
C ASP A 74 34.86 39.66 26.50
N PRO A 75 36.20 39.78 26.40
CA PRO A 75 37.12 38.65 26.62
C PRO A 75 37.18 38.17 28.07
N GLU A 76 36.72 38.97 29.04
CA GLU A 76 36.60 38.57 30.46
C GLU A 76 35.39 37.65 30.71
N ASP A 77 34.29 37.82 29.96
CA ASP A 77 33.07 37.01 30.08
C ASP A 77 33.27 35.55 29.63
N ALA A 78 34.29 35.30 28.81
CA ALA A 78 34.66 33.95 28.36
C ALA A 78 35.05 33.01 29.52
N LYS A 79 35.33 33.52 30.73
CA LYS A 79 35.80 32.73 31.88
C LYS A 79 34.70 32.37 32.89
N THR A 80 33.55 33.04 32.88
CA THR A 80 32.60 33.01 34.01
C THR A 80 31.44 32.01 33.83
N GLY A 81 31.37 31.34 32.68
CA GLY A 81 30.37 30.32 32.38
C GLY A 81 29.64 30.63 31.08
N GLU A 82 29.54 29.63 30.21
CA GLU A 82 28.92 29.77 28.90
C GLU A 82 27.42 30.08 29.05
N GLU A 83 27.02 31.32 28.82
CA GLU A 83 25.61 31.68 28.72
C GLU A 83 25.04 31.03 27.45
N TRP A 84 24.14 30.07 27.64
CA TRP A 84 23.49 29.34 26.54
C TRP A 84 22.23 30.08 26.08
N LEU A 85 22.33 30.80 24.97
CA LEU A 85 21.20 31.48 24.34
C LEU A 85 20.42 30.53 23.44
N PRO A 86 19.08 30.60 23.43
CA PRO A 86 18.29 29.81 22.48
C PRO A 86 18.64 30.19 21.03
N GLN A 87 18.60 29.22 20.13
CA GLN A 87 18.76 29.48 18.70
C GLN A 87 17.66 30.44 18.18
N PRO A 88 17.90 31.16 17.07
CA PRO A 88 16.87 31.98 16.44
C PRO A 88 15.56 31.20 16.22
N THR A 89 14.43 31.84 16.51
CA THR A 89 13.10 31.20 16.50
C THR A 89 12.80 30.53 15.16
N TRP A 90 13.21 31.14 14.04
CA TRP A 90 13.00 30.57 12.71
C TRP A 90 13.78 29.28 12.46
N MET A 91 15.00 29.14 13.01
CA MET A 91 15.79 27.91 12.90
C MET A 91 15.12 26.78 13.68
N ARG A 92 14.72 27.06 14.92
CA ARG A 92 13.99 26.10 15.76
C ARG A 92 12.66 25.69 15.14
N ALA A 93 11.90 26.63 14.60
CA ALA A 93 10.67 26.36 13.87
C ALA A 93 10.91 25.50 12.63
N GLY A 94 11.96 25.80 11.85
CA GLY A 94 12.34 25.02 10.69
C GLY A 94 12.71 23.57 11.04
N LEU A 95 13.56 23.38 12.05
CA LEU A 95 13.99 22.04 12.47
C LEU A 95 12.83 21.23 13.09
N GLY A 96 12.05 21.84 13.99
CA GLY A 96 10.88 21.18 14.58
C GLY A 96 9.82 20.85 13.54
N GLY A 97 9.55 21.76 12.61
CA GLY A 97 8.65 21.54 11.47
C GLY A 97 9.11 20.39 10.57
N PHE A 98 10.41 20.32 10.27
CA PHE A 98 11.00 19.21 9.52
C PHE A 98 10.79 17.86 10.21
N GLN A 99 11.04 17.77 11.51
CA GLN A 99 10.85 16.54 12.29
C GLN A 99 9.39 16.06 12.29
N ILE A 100 8.43 16.96 12.50
CA ILE A 100 7.00 16.65 12.42
C ILE A 100 6.64 16.15 11.01
N CYS A 101 7.10 16.85 9.97
CA CYS A 101 6.85 16.44 8.58
C CYS A 101 7.46 15.07 8.27
N ALA A 102 8.66 14.78 8.77
CA ALA A 102 9.32 13.49 8.60
C ALA A 102 8.52 12.36 9.29
N GLY A 103 8.05 12.57 10.53
CA GLY A 103 7.22 11.61 11.25
C GLY A 103 5.87 11.33 10.59
N LEU A 104 5.19 12.39 10.14
CA LEU A 104 3.94 12.26 9.37
C LEU A 104 4.18 11.55 8.03
N GLY A 105 5.26 11.88 7.33
CA GLY A 105 5.66 11.24 6.08
C GLY A 105 5.93 9.75 6.26
N LEU A 106 6.67 9.37 7.29
CA LEU A 106 6.95 7.97 7.61
C LEU A 106 5.68 7.21 7.98
N THR A 107 4.80 7.82 8.79
CA THR A 107 3.49 7.25 9.13
C THR A 107 2.63 7.02 7.88
N ALA A 108 2.54 8.01 7.01
CA ALA A 108 1.80 7.91 5.74
C ALA A 108 2.39 6.80 4.85
N LEU A 109 3.72 6.66 4.81
CA LEU A 109 4.39 5.59 4.07
C LEU A 109 4.04 4.19 4.62
N ILE A 110 4.03 4.02 5.94
CA ILE A 110 3.64 2.74 6.58
C ILE A 110 2.21 2.36 6.21
N ILE A 111 1.28 3.32 6.25
CA ILE A 111 -0.13 3.11 5.86
C ILE A 111 -0.24 2.78 4.36
N ALA A 112 0.50 3.52 3.52
CA ALA A 112 0.53 3.28 2.09
C ALA A 112 1.05 1.88 1.74
N LEU A 113 2.10 1.39 2.42
CA LEU A 113 2.64 0.05 2.22
C LEU A 113 1.61 -1.04 2.58
N GLN A 114 0.83 -0.86 3.65
CA GLN A 114 -0.23 -1.81 4.01
C GLN A 114 -1.33 -1.91 2.94
N SER A 115 -1.63 -0.80 2.25
CA SER A 115 -2.61 -0.80 1.16
C SER A 115 -2.16 -1.62 -0.06
N ARG A 116 -0.85 -1.93 -0.16
CA ARG A 116 -0.28 -2.71 -1.26
C ARG A 116 -0.28 -4.21 -1.04
N VAL A 117 -0.40 -4.65 0.21
CA VAL A 117 -0.39 -6.07 0.54
C VAL A 117 -1.79 -6.61 0.38
N VAL A 118 -1.97 -7.57 -0.51
CA VAL A 118 -3.24 -8.27 -0.72
C VAL A 118 -3.34 -9.40 0.28
N ARG A 119 -4.48 -9.48 0.94
CA ARG A 119 -4.75 -10.55 1.90
C ARG A 119 -5.71 -11.59 1.34
N ARG A 120 -6.76 -11.16 0.65
CA ARG A 120 -7.78 -12.06 0.11
C ARG A 120 -8.14 -11.68 -1.31
N ILE A 121 -8.32 -12.71 -2.12
CA ILE A 121 -8.81 -12.59 -3.49
C ILE A 121 -9.97 -13.54 -3.68
N ARG A 122 -11.03 -13.05 -4.29
CA ARG A 122 -12.15 -13.89 -4.76
C ARG A 122 -12.40 -13.62 -6.23
N VAL A 123 -12.62 -14.69 -6.97
CA VAL A 123 -13.04 -14.61 -8.37
C VAL A 123 -14.56 -14.72 -8.39
N LEU A 124 -15.20 -13.71 -8.96
CA LEU A 124 -16.63 -13.65 -9.15
C LEU A 124 -16.95 -14.10 -10.58
N PRO A 125 -17.74 -15.18 -10.76
CA PRO A 125 -18.23 -15.55 -12.07
C PRO A 125 -19.11 -14.43 -12.65
N PRO A 126 -19.25 -14.36 -13.99
CA PRO A 126 -20.26 -13.52 -14.59
C PRO A 126 -21.65 -13.89 -14.05
N GLY A 127 -22.50 -12.89 -13.84
CA GLY A 127 -23.89 -13.05 -13.39
C GLY A 127 -24.09 -13.28 -11.90
N THR A 128 -23.04 -13.49 -11.10
CA THR A 128 -23.18 -13.85 -9.66
C THR A 128 -23.53 -12.66 -8.76
N ALA A 129 -23.30 -11.43 -9.22
CA ALA A 129 -23.60 -10.22 -8.45
C ALA A 129 -24.05 -9.07 -9.39
N PRO A 130 -25.28 -9.12 -9.93
CA PRO A 130 -25.80 -8.10 -10.83
C PRO A 130 -25.85 -6.71 -10.16
N THR A 131 -25.98 -6.66 -8.83
CA THR A 131 -25.95 -5.44 -8.02
C THR A 131 -24.59 -4.73 -8.00
N LEU A 132 -23.49 -5.44 -8.32
CA LEU A 132 -22.13 -4.88 -8.34
C LEU A 132 -21.76 -4.29 -9.73
N GLY A 133 -22.70 -4.22 -10.67
CA GLY A 133 -22.57 -3.68 -12.02
C GLY A 133 -22.57 -4.76 -13.11
N ASN A 134 -22.82 -4.35 -14.37
CA ASN A 134 -23.02 -5.20 -15.56
C ASN A 134 -22.41 -6.61 -15.44
N GLY A 135 -23.27 -7.58 -15.15
CA GLY A 135 -22.92 -8.96 -14.79
C GLY A 135 -22.39 -9.82 -15.94
N ALA A 136 -21.93 -9.23 -17.04
CA ALA A 136 -21.46 -9.98 -18.20
C ALA A 136 -20.01 -10.48 -18.05
N GLU A 137 -19.19 -9.86 -17.20
CA GLU A 137 -17.76 -10.14 -17.12
C GLU A 137 -17.35 -10.79 -15.79
N LYS A 138 -16.35 -11.70 -15.85
CA LYS A 138 -15.63 -12.24 -14.68
C LYS A 138 -14.94 -11.10 -13.92
N ARG A 139 -15.10 -11.04 -12.60
CA ARG A 139 -14.52 -9.97 -11.78
C ARG A 139 -13.64 -10.51 -10.65
N LEU A 140 -12.73 -9.68 -10.19
CA LEU A 140 -11.83 -9.93 -9.09
C LEU A 140 -12.20 -9.03 -7.91
N LEU A 141 -12.49 -9.64 -6.77
CA LEU A 141 -12.65 -8.95 -5.50
C LEU A 141 -11.31 -9.01 -4.76
N ILE A 142 -10.66 -7.86 -4.58
CA ILE A 142 -9.36 -7.75 -3.91
C ILE A 142 -9.56 -7.07 -2.55
N GLN A 143 -9.08 -7.71 -1.48
CA GLN A 143 -9.01 -7.13 -0.14
C GLN A 143 -7.55 -6.94 0.27
N SER A 144 -7.22 -5.70 0.65
CA SER A 144 -5.88 -5.34 1.15
C SER A 144 -5.72 -5.70 2.63
N ALA A 145 -4.49 -5.65 3.13
CA ALA A 145 -4.20 -5.90 4.54
C ALA A 145 -4.66 -4.75 5.45
N LEU A 146 -4.71 -3.51 4.93
CA LEU A 146 -5.08 -2.30 5.67
C LEU A 146 -6.55 -2.32 6.13
N ASP A 147 -7.47 -2.80 5.28
CA ASP A 147 -8.90 -2.72 5.57
C ASP A 147 -9.63 -4.02 5.23
N TYR A 148 -10.25 -4.62 6.26
CA TYR A 148 -11.02 -5.85 6.19
C TYR A 148 -12.41 -5.66 5.63
N SER A 149 -12.94 -4.47 5.82
CA SER A 149 -14.29 -4.11 5.44
C SER A 149 -14.36 -3.57 4.01
N ARG A 150 -13.22 -3.15 3.46
CA ARG A 150 -13.14 -2.61 2.11
C ARG A 150 -12.55 -3.62 1.15
N ALA A 151 -13.31 -3.89 0.11
CA ALA A 151 -12.86 -4.62 -1.06
C ALA A 151 -12.93 -3.72 -2.28
N SER A 152 -12.01 -3.92 -3.21
CA SER A 152 -12.09 -3.31 -4.54
C SER A 152 -12.52 -4.38 -5.53
N LEU A 153 -13.51 -4.07 -6.36
CA LEU A 153 -13.80 -4.88 -7.54
C LEU A 153 -13.01 -4.35 -8.74
N VAL A 154 -12.39 -5.27 -9.46
CA VAL A 154 -11.73 -5.01 -10.74
C VAL A 154 -12.18 -6.06 -11.75
N PRO A 155 -12.41 -5.71 -13.02
CA PRO A 155 -12.61 -6.70 -14.08
C PRO A 155 -11.43 -7.67 -14.14
N PHE A 156 -11.67 -8.98 -14.29
CA PHE A 156 -10.60 -9.97 -14.33
C PHE A 156 -9.65 -9.72 -15.52
N SER A 157 -10.18 -9.25 -16.65
CA SER A 157 -9.40 -8.86 -17.83
C SER A 157 -8.42 -7.71 -17.57
N ALA A 158 -8.71 -6.88 -16.58
CA ALA A 158 -7.93 -5.70 -16.21
C ALA A 158 -6.97 -5.96 -15.03
N ALA A 159 -6.87 -7.22 -14.58
CA ALA A 159 -5.94 -7.66 -13.55
C ALA A 159 -4.94 -8.65 -14.15
N ARG A 160 -3.65 -8.33 -14.10
CA ARG A 160 -2.56 -9.18 -14.56
C ARG A 160 -1.74 -9.68 -13.38
N LEU A 161 -1.37 -10.95 -13.41
CA LEU A 161 -0.55 -11.60 -12.40
C LEU A 161 0.86 -11.80 -12.93
N TYR A 162 1.85 -11.52 -12.09
CA TYR A 162 3.28 -11.61 -12.39
C TYR A 162 4.00 -12.43 -11.32
N PRO A 163 5.04 -13.21 -11.69
CA PRO A 163 5.96 -13.77 -10.72
C PRO A 163 6.63 -12.64 -9.93
N GLY A 164 6.78 -12.83 -8.61
CA GLY A 164 7.58 -11.95 -7.77
C GLY A 164 9.08 -12.22 -7.91
N ARG A 165 9.85 -11.66 -6.97
CA ARG A 165 11.31 -11.86 -6.93
C ARG A 165 11.68 -13.31 -6.64
N ASP A 166 10.88 -13.99 -5.83
CA ASP A 166 11.06 -15.38 -5.43
C ASP A 166 9.72 -16.14 -5.49
N GLU A 167 9.74 -17.42 -5.10
CA GLU A 167 8.51 -18.23 -5.05
C GLU A 167 7.57 -17.83 -3.91
N THR A 168 8.05 -16.96 -3.01
CA THR A 168 7.33 -16.52 -1.83
C THR A 168 6.43 -15.31 -2.10
N GLU A 169 6.57 -14.72 -3.28
CA GLU A 169 5.92 -13.49 -3.69
C GLU A 169 5.30 -13.60 -5.08
N LEU A 170 4.11 -13.02 -5.21
CA LEU A 170 3.42 -12.79 -6.47
C LEU A 170 3.02 -11.32 -6.53
N VAL A 171 2.91 -10.79 -7.74
CA VAL A 171 2.57 -9.39 -7.96
C VAL A 171 1.35 -9.30 -8.85
N ILE A 172 0.30 -8.61 -8.41
CA ILE A 172 -0.85 -8.26 -9.24
C ILE A 172 -0.73 -6.80 -9.66
N ASN A 173 -0.87 -6.55 -10.95
CA ASN A 173 -1.15 -5.23 -11.48
C ASN A 173 -2.62 -5.19 -11.90
N ALA A 174 -3.41 -4.35 -11.24
CA ALA A 174 -4.83 -4.24 -11.50
C ALA A 174 -5.17 -2.79 -11.85
N ASP A 175 -5.94 -2.61 -12.92
CA ASP A 175 -6.35 -1.30 -13.37
C ASP A 175 -7.09 -0.52 -12.27
N GLY A 176 -6.71 0.74 -12.12
CA GLY A 176 -7.29 1.63 -11.11
C GLY A 176 -6.66 1.52 -9.72
N PHE A 177 -5.77 0.55 -9.50
CA PHE A 177 -4.75 0.68 -8.47
C PHE A 177 -3.58 1.49 -9.00
N ARG A 178 -3.14 2.49 -8.24
CA ARG A 178 -1.83 3.11 -8.53
C ARG A 178 -0.80 2.05 -8.17
N GLY A 179 0.09 1.59 -9.06
CA GLY A 179 1.20 0.67 -8.75
C GLY A 179 0.83 -0.79 -8.43
N ASN A 180 1.85 -1.60 -8.14
CA ASN A 180 1.74 -3.05 -7.93
C ASN A 180 1.15 -3.44 -6.57
N LEU A 181 0.42 -4.55 -6.55
CA LEU A 181 -0.13 -5.21 -5.37
C LEU A 181 0.64 -6.50 -5.09
N TRP A 182 1.01 -6.71 -3.83
CA TRP A 182 1.87 -7.81 -3.40
C TRP A 182 1.06 -8.92 -2.76
N LEU A 183 1.32 -10.16 -3.15
CA LEU A 183 0.74 -11.36 -2.57
C LEU A 183 1.87 -12.20 -1.97
N GLY A 184 1.79 -12.49 -0.68
CA GLY A 184 2.69 -13.43 -0.03
C GLY A 184 2.16 -14.86 -0.12
N THR A 185 2.94 -15.79 -0.66
CA THR A 185 2.52 -17.20 -0.78
C THR A 185 2.81 -18.01 0.49
N LYS A 186 3.62 -17.48 1.42
CA LYS A 186 3.92 -18.14 2.71
C LYS A 186 2.66 -18.35 3.54
N LYS A 187 2.37 -19.61 3.88
CA LYS A 187 1.18 -20.02 4.66
C LYS A 187 -0.13 -19.54 4.04
N ALA A 188 -0.15 -19.31 2.73
CA ALA A 188 -1.37 -18.96 2.02
C ALA A 188 -2.29 -20.18 1.90
N VAL A 189 -3.59 -19.90 1.85
CA VAL A 189 -4.67 -20.85 1.63
C VAL A 189 -5.21 -20.57 0.23
N VAL A 190 -5.27 -21.59 -0.61
CA VAL A 190 -5.77 -21.48 -2.00
C VAL A 190 -6.97 -22.39 -2.15
N ASP A 191 -8.10 -21.82 -2.56
CA ASP A 191 -9.40 -22.51 -2.69
C ASP A 191 -9.84 -23.24 -1.40
N GLY A 192 -9.45 -22.70 -0.23
CA GLY A 192 -9.74 -23.29 1.08
C GLY A 192 -8.74 -24.36 1.54
N GLU A 193 -7.80 -24.78 0.69
CA GLU A 193 -6.77 -25.75 1.05
C GLU A 193 -5.54 -25.06 1.64
N SER A 194 -5.22 -25.39 2.89
CA SER A 194 -4.04 -24.91 3.60
C SER A 194 -2.88 -25.91 3.49
N GLY A 195 -1.64 -25.44 3.70
CA GLY A 195 -0.46 -26.32 3.81
C GLY A 195 0.31 -26.55 2.50
N LYS A 196 -0.14 -25.95 1.39
CA LYS A 196 0.58 -25.95 0.11
C LYS A 196 1.94 -25.27 0.24
N THR A 197 2.92 -25.77 -0.50
CA THR A 197 4.24 -25.12 -0.57
C THR A 197 4.13 -23.77 -1.31
N PRO A 198 5.02 -22.79 -1.06
CA PRO A 198 5.00 -21.51 -1.76
C PRO A 198 4.98 -21.63 -3.29
N GLY A 199 5.73 -22.59 -3.84
CA GLY A 199 5.76 -22.90 -5.27
C GLY A 199 4.42 -23.42 -5.80
N GLU A 200 3.77 -24.35 -5.09
CA GLU A 200 2.44 -24.86 -5.46
C GLU A 200 1.36 -23.78 -5.42
N VAL A 201 1.36 -22.93 -4.38
CA VAL A 201 0.46 -21.78 -4.28
C VAL A 201 0.64 -20.87 -5.49
N ARG A 202 1.90 -20.60 -5.85
CA ARG A 202 2.25 -19.77 -6.99
C ARG A 202 1.71 -20.36 -8.30
N GLU A 203 1.97 -21.64 -8.55
CA GLU A 203 1.53 -22.35 -9.75
C GLU A 203 0.00 -22.41 -9.84
N ALA A 204 -0.69 -22.71 -8.73
CA ALA A 204 -2.15 -22.71 -8.67
C ALA A 204 -2.75 -21.34 -9.03
N LEU A 205 -2.18 -20.25 -8.50
CA LEU A 205 -2.65 -18.90 -8.83
C LEU A 205 -2.34 -18.50 -10.27
N MET A 206 -1.17 -18.86 -10.80
CA MET A 206 -0.84 -18.60 -12.21
C MET A 206 -1.76 -19.36 -13.16
N ALA A 207 -2.13 -20.61 -12.82
CA ALA A 207 -3.03 -21.42 -13.62
C ALA A 207 -4.43 -20.77 -13.77
N VAL A 208 -4.92 -20.08 -12.73
CA VAL A 208 -6.20 -19.34 -12.79
C VAL A 208 -6.16 -18.18 -13.78
N TRP A 209 -4.98 -17.60 -13.99
CA TRP A 209 -4.73 -16.57 -15.01
C TRP A 209 -4.37 -17.16 -16.38
N GLY A 210 -4.34 -18.49 -16.53
CA GLY A 210 -3.97 -19.17 -17.77
C GLY A 210 -2.48 -19.09 -18.11
N ILE A 211 -1.63 -18.69 -17.16
CA ILE A 211 -0.18 -18.55 -17.35
C ILE A 211 0.46 -19.91 -17.07
N LYS A 212 1.20 -20.45 -18.05
CA LYS A 212 1.92 -21.72 -17.90
C LYS A 212 3.34 -21.48 -17.40
N LYS A 213 3.88 -22.49 -16.73
CA LYS A 213 5.29 -22.49 -16.28
C LYS A 213 6.21 -22.40 -17.50
N GLY A 214 7.02 -21.34 -17.56
CA GLY A 214 7.96 -21.08 -18.67
C GLY A 214 7.50 -20.02 -19.67
N ASP A 215 6.27 -19.50 -19.56
CA ASP A 215 5.86 -18.34 -20.37
C ASP A 215 6.75 -17.14 -20.02
N PRO A 216 7.30 -16.40 -21.01
CA PRO A 216 8.08 -15.21 -20.77
C PRO A 216 7.16 -14.12 -20.22
N VAL A 217 7.05 -14.05 -18.89
CA VAL A 217 6.25 -13.04 -18.23
C VAL A 217 7.00 -11.71 -18.29
N GLN A 218 6.64 -10.87 -19.25
CA GLN A 218 7.11 -9.49 -19.30
C GLN A 218 6.47 -8.71 -18.16
N ILE A 219 7.20 -8.58 -17.05
CA ILE A 219 6.88 -7.57 -16.03
C ILE A 219 6.94 -6.24 -16.77
N PRO A 220 5.85 -5.44 -16.79
CA PRO A 220 5.95 -4.09 -17.32
C PRO A 220 7.04 -3.41 -16.51
N SER A 221 8.19 -3.17 -17.15
CA SER A 221 9.19 -2.27 -16.59
C SER A 221 8.43 -1.00 -16.26
N ALA A 222 8.73 -0.39 -15.11
CA ALA A 222 8.12 0.87 -14.73
C ALA A 222 8.51 1.92 -15.79
N SER A 223 7.86 1.89 -16.95
CA SER A 223 8.13 2.77 -18.06
C SER A 223 7.55 4.10 -17.62
N SER A 224 8.47 4.94 -17.14
CA SER A 224 8.41 6.39 -17.28
C SER A 224 6.98 6.93 -17.29
N ALA A 225 6.46 7.25 -16.10
CA ALA A 225 5.44 8.30 -15.97
C ALA A 225 6.06 9.67 -16.33
N SER A 226 6.74 9.75 -17.47
CA SER A 226 7.38 10.93 -18.02
C SER A 226 6.54 11.43 -19.18
N SER A 227 6.15 12.71 -19.03
CA SER A 227 5.70 13.64 -20.05
C SER A 227 4.52 13.23 -20.95
N LYS A 228 3.30 13.48 -20.47
CA LYS A 228 2.25 14.13 -21.29
C LYS A 228 1.47 15.14 -20.45
N SER A 229 2.15 16.23 -20.07
CA SER A 229 1.51 17.53 -19.89
C SER A 229 2.19 18.49 -20.86
N ALA A 230 1.71 18.50 -22.09
CA ALA A 230 1.99 19.54 -23.06
C ALA A 230 0.66 19.86 -23.71
N THR A 231 -0.06 20.86 -23.20
CA THR A 231 -0.39 22.12 -23.87
C THR A 231 -1.13 23.02 -22.89
#